data_AF-A0A2K3JUH5-F1
#
_entry.id   AF-A0A2K3JUH5-F1
#
_cell.length_a   1.000
_cell.length_b   1.000
_cell.length_c   1.000
_cell.angle_alpha   90.00
_cell.angle_beta   90.00
_cell.angle_gamma   90.00
#
_symmetry.space_group_name_H-M   'P 1'
#
loop_
_entity.id
_entity.type
_entity.pdbx_description
1 polymer ?
#
loop_
_entity_poly.entity_id
_entity_poly.type
_entity_poly.pdbx_seq_one_letter_code
_entity_poly.pdbx_strand_id
1 'polypeptide(L)'
;DVAAVIRLAETALVLNEGGPTHEVEKLAARNAKLEGKIVLMEGELIDLRGKQENYGQLLEDVRVSRDELELAKKNLEEVEARSAEEKRQLEGVIADLQSKLAPAADEGAEISKMVSRADLVKEIKRQRGLMLASMVHGWKNAIAQLRVVNAERDLITEGIHKLKRVENGQLVIPEEYREMELEEEKLDEEA
;
A
#
# COMPACT_ATOMS: atom_id res chain seq x y z
N ASP A 1 -39.93 -63.84 -92.87
CA ASP A 1 -38.87 -64.65 -92.24
C ASP A 1 -38.52 -64.02 -90.89
N VAL A 2 -38.98 -64.65 -89.80
CA VAL A 2 -38.83 -64.13 -88.42
C VAL A 2 -37.42 -64.41 -87.88
N ALA A 3 -36.74 -65.43 -88.38
CA ALA A 3 -35.42 -65.84 -87.89
C ALA A 3 -34.32 -64.81 -88.24
N ALA A 4 -34.44 -64.13 -89.39
CA ALA A 4 -33.54 -63.06 -89.76
C ALA A 4 -33.66 -61.83 -88.84
N VAL A 5 -34.89 -61.49 -88.41
CA VAL A 5 -35.16 -60.36 -87.52
C VAL A 5 -34.64 -60.65 -86.10
N ILE A 6 -34.81 -61.88 -85.61
CA ILE A 6 -34.29 -62.29 -84.30
C ILE A 6 -32.76 -62.18 -84.26
N ARG A 7 -32.05 -62.70 -85.28
CA ARG A 7 -30.58 -62.60 -85.34
C ARG A 7 -30.06 -61.17 -85.42
N LEU A 8 -30.78 -60.29 -86.14
CA LEU A 8 -30.41 -58.88 -86.25
C LEU A 8 -30.66 -58.11 -84.93
N ALA A 9 -31.73 -58.47 -84.21
CA ALA A 9 -31.99 -57.94 -82.87
C ALA A 9 -30.94 -58.43 -81.85
N GLU A 10 -30.53 -59.71 -81.92
CA GLU A 10 -29.46 -60.28 -81.08
C GLU A 10 -28.10 -59.61 -81.34
N THR A 11 -27.70 -59.42 -82.61
CA THR A 11 -26.44 -58.73 -82.91
C THR A 11 -26.48 -57.25 -82.53
N ALA A 12 -27.63 -56.57 -82.67
CA ALA A 12 -27.80 -55.20 -82.20
C ALA A 12 -27.69 -55.11 -80.66
N LEU A 13 -28.23 -56.06 -79.91
CA LEU A 13 -28.10 -56.13 -78.45
C LEU A 13 -26.64 -56.37 -78.02
N VAL A 14 -25.95 -57.34 -78.62
CA VAL A 14 -24.55 -57.64 -78.30
C VAL A 14 -23.61 -56.47 -78.64
N LEU A 15 -23.85 -55.78 -79.77
CA LEU A 15 -23.08 -54.59 -80.12
C LEU A 15 -23.39 -53.39 -79.20
N ASN A 16 -24.59 -53.33 -78.62
CA ASN A 16 -24.96 -52.30 -77.65
C ASN A 16 -24.32 -52.54 -76.26
N GLU A 17 -24.10 -53.80 -75.87
CA GLU A 17 -23.46 -54.17 -74.58
C GLU A 17 -21.91 -54.12 -74.60
N GLY A 18 -21.28 -54.05 -75.78
CA GLY A 18 -19.82 -54.05 -75.93
C GLY A 18 -19.25 -52.96 -76.85
N GLY A 19 -20.09 -52.07 -77.38
CA GLY A 19 -19.66 -51.01 -78.30
C GLY A 19 -19.00 -49.81 -77.59
N PRO A 20 -18.40 -48.87 -78.36
CA PRO A 20 -17.69 -47.70 -77.83
C PRO A 20 -18.50 -46.86 -76.83
N THR A 21 -19.82 -46.76 -77.00
CA THR A 21 -20.70 -46.01 -76.09
C THR A 21 -20.73 -46.60 -74.68
N HIS A 22 -20.83 -47.92 -74.55
CA HIS A 22 -20.85 -48.59 -73.25
C HIS A 22 -19.49 -48.47 -72.53
N GLU A 23 -18.38 -48.49 -73.27
CA GLU A 23 -17.06 -48.21 -72.70
C GLU A 23 -16.92 -46.77 -72.20
N VAL A 24 -17.46 -45.79 -72.95
CA VAL A 24 -17.49 -44.37 -72.55
C VAL A 24 -18.31 -44.19 -71.27
N GLU A 25 -19.49 -44.81 -71.15
CA GLU A 25 -20.31 -44.75 -69.93
C GLU A 25 -19.59 -45.37 -68.72
N LYS A 26 -18.92 -46.51 -68.91
CA LYS A 26 -18.13 -47.16 -67.87
C LYS A 26 -16.95 -46.29 -67.41
N LEU A 27 -16.28 -45.61 -68.33
CA LEU A 27 -15.22 -44.64 -68.01
C LEU A 27 -15.79 -43.42 -67.30
N ALA A 28 -16.93 -42.88 -67.74
CA ALA A 28 -17.60 -41.76 -67.08
C ALA A 28 -18.00 -42.10 -65.64
N ALA A 29 -18.58 -43.27 -65.39
CA ALA A 29 -18.92 -43.74 -64.05
C ALA A 29 -17.68 -43.91 -63.14
N ARG A 30 -16.56 -44.38 -63.71
CA ARG A 30 -15.29 -44.47 -62.99
C ARG A 30 -14.72 -43.09 -62.66
N ASN A 31 -14.78 -42.14 -63.60
CA ASN A 31 -14.33 -40.77 -63.38
C ASN A 31 -15.15 -40.09 -62.29
N ALA A 32 -16.48 -40.18 -62.33
CA ALA A 32 -17.34 -39.65 -61.28
C ALA A 32 -17.01 -40.23 -59.88
N LYS A 33 -16.70 -41.53 -59.82
CA LYS A 33 -16.26 -42.17 -58.56
C LYS A 33 -14.89 -41.67 -58.08
N LEU A 34 -13.96 -41.42 -59.01
CA LEU A 34 -12.64 -40.87 -58.69
C LEU A 34 -12.73 -39.41 -58.25
N GLU A 35 -13.54 -38.60 -58.91
CA GLU A 35 -13.84 -37.21 -58.52
C GLU A 35 -14.41 -37.16 -57.10
N GLY A 36 -15.37 -38.03 -56.76
CA GLY A 36 -15.90 -38.11 -55.40
C GLY A 36 -14.83 -38.46 -54.35
N LYS A 37 -13.88 -39.35 -54.69
CA LYS A 37 -12.74 -39.65 -53.80
C LYS A 37 -11.78 -38.48 -53.66
N ILE A 38 -11.53 -37.73 -54.73
CA ILE A 38 -10.69 -36.54 -54.72
C ILE A 38 -11.28 -35.51 -53.75
N VAL A 39 -12.58 -35.22 -53.86
CA VAL A 39 -13.27 -34.27 -52.96
C VAL A 39 -13.19 -34.71 -51.50
N LEU A 40 -13.37 -36.00 -51.20
CA LEU A 40 -13.22 -36.51 -49.84
C LEU A 40 -11.80 -36.34 -49.30
N MET A 41 -10.79 -36.70 -50.10
CA MET A 41 -9.38 -36.54 -49.72
C MET A 41 -8.98 -35.07 -49.55
N GLU A 42 -9.51 -34.17 -50.39
CA GLU A 42 -9.32 -32.72 -50.26
C GLU A 42 -9.89 -32.20 -48.93
N GLY A 43 -11.08 -32.67 -48.55
CA GLY A 43 -11.67 -32.36 -47.25
C GLY A 43 -10.83 -32.83 -46.07
N GLU A 44 -10.33 -34.06 -46.11
CA GLU A 44 -9.43 -34.61 -45.08
C GLU A 44 -8.10 -33.84 -45.01
N LEU A 45 -7.53 -33.45 -46.15
CA LEU A 45 -6.30 -32.65 -46.20
C LEU A 45 -6.48 -31.26 -45.57
N ILE A 46 -7.64 -30.63 -45.78
CA ILE A 46 -7.97 -29.35 -45.17
C ILE A 46 -8.10 -29.50 -43.64
N ASP A 47 -8.81 -30.52 -43.17
CA ASP A 47 -8.98 -30.81 -41.73
C ASP A 47 -7.64 -31.10 -41.06
N LEU A 48 -6.80 -31.95 -41.66
CA LEU A 48 -5.47 -32.26 -41.14
C LEU A 48 -4.57 -31.04 -41.09
N ARG A 49 -4.61 -30.16 -42.11
CA ARG A 49 -3.86 -28.91 -42.12
C ARG A 49 -4.32 -27.98 -41.00
N GLY A 50 -5.63 -27.81 -40.81
CA GLY A 50 -6.18 -27.00 -39.73
C GLY A 50 -5.79 -27.53 -38.35
N LYS A 51 -5.81 -28.86 -38.15
CA LYS A 51 -5.32 -29.49 -36.92
C LYS A 51 -3.84 -29.20 -36.68
N GLN A 52 -3.01 -29.34 -37.71
CA GLN A 52 -1.57 -29.06 -37.61
C GLN A 52 -1.30 -27.60 -37.20
N GLU A 53 -2.01 -26.65 -37.80
CA GLU A 53 -1.92 -25.23 -37.45
C GLU A 53 -2.33 -24.96 -35.99
N ASN A 54 -3.45 -25.53 -35.56
CA ASN A 54 -3.93 -25.41 -34.18
C ASN A 54 -2.93 -25.99 -33.16
N TYR A 55 -2.33 -27.15 -33.44
CA TYR A 55 -1.30 -27.72 -32.57
C TYR A 55 -0.02 -26.89 -32.56
N GLY A 56 0.35 -26.30 -33.70
CA GLY A 56 1.48 -25.37 -33.79
C GLY A 56 1.27 -24.14 -32.89
N GLN A 57 0.09 -23.52 -32.98
CA GLN A 57 -0.26 -22.38 -32.13
C GLN A 57 -0.28 -22.77 -30.64
N LEU A 58 -0.91 -23.90 -30.29
CA LEU A 58 -0.97 -24.37 -28.91
C LEU A 58 0.42 -24.60 -28.30
N LEU A 59 1.37 -25.15 -29.08
CA LEU A 59 2.74 -25.35 -28.62
C LEU A 59 3.46 -24.02 -28.36
N GLU A 60 3.23 -23.02 -29.20
CA GLU A 60 3.79 -21.69 -29.00
C GLU A 60 3.17 -20.99 -27.79
N ASP A 61 1.85 -21.05 -27.63
CA ASP A 61 1.15 -20.49 -26.47
C ASP A 61 1.62 -21.12 -25.15
N VAL A 62 1.84 -22.43 -25.13
CA VAL A 62 2.39 -23.15 -23.97
C VAL A 62 3.82 -22.70 -23.68
N ARG A 63 4.65 -22.48 -24.70
CA ARG A 63 6.02 -21.99 -24.53
C ARG A 63 6.03 -20.59 -23.92
N VAL A 64 5.26 -19.66 -24.49
CA VAL A 64 5.15 -18.28 -23.99
C VAL A 64 4.63 -18.28 -22.55
N SER A 65 3.55 -19.01 -22.28
CA SER A 65 2.95 -19.11 -20.94
C SER A 65 3.95 -19.65 -19.90
N ARG A 66 4.80 -20.61 -20.28
CA ARG A 66 5.83 -21.14 -19.40
C ARG A 66 6.90 -20.10 -19.08
N ASP A 67 7.35 -19.35 -20.08
CA ASP A 67 8.39 -18.35 -19.93
C ASP A 67 7.87 -17.15 -19.08
N GLU A 68 6.61 -16.74 -19.28
CA GLU A 68 5.92 -15.76 -18.42
C GLU A 68 5.79 -16.23 -16.98
N LEU A 69 5.46 -17.51 -16.77
CA LEU A 69 5.35 -18.11 -15.44
C LEU A 69 6.71 -18.19 -14.73
N GLU A 70 7.80 -18.45 -15.46
CA GLU A 70 9.15 -18.42 -14.90
C GLU A 70 9.54 -16.99 -14.48
N LEU A 71 9.22 -15.99 -15.31
CA LEU A 71 9.45 -14.58 -14.97
C LEU A 71 8.64 -14.15 -13.74
N ALA A 72 7.35 -14.51 -13.69
CA ALA A 72 6.48 -14.20 -12.56
C ALA A 72 6.99 -14.82 -11.25
N LYS A 73 7.51 -16.05 -11.30
CA LYS A 73 8.13 -16.70 -10.13
C LYS A 73 9.36 -15.95 -9.63
N LYS A 74 10.26 -15.54 -10.52
CA LYS A 74 11.45 -14.75 -10.15
C LYS A 74 11.07 -13.42 -9.48
N ASN A 75 10.09 -12.72 -10.06
CA ASN A 75 9.61 -11.47 -9.49
C ASN A 75 8.95 -11.69 -8.12
N LEU A 76 8.22 -12.79 -7.93
CA LEU A 76 7.63 -13.13 -6.64
C LEU A 76 8.71 -13.38 -5.57
N GLU A 77 9.73 -14.16 -5.90
CA GLU A 77 10.86 -14.44 -4.99
C GLU A 77 11.58 -13.14 -4.58
N GLU A 78 11.78 -12.19 -5.52
CA GLU A 78 12.38 -10.89 -5.22
C GLU A 78 11.50 -10.05 -4.27
N VAL A 79 10.19 -10.01 -4.53
CA VAL A 79 9.23 -9.29 -3.68
C VAL A 79 9.16 -9.89 -2.28
N GLU A 80 9.16 -11.22 -2.15
CA GLU A 80 9.18 -11.90 -0.86
C GLU A 80 10.47 -11.59 -0.08
N ALA A 81 11.63 -11.63 -0.74
CA ALA A 81 12.91 -11.30 -0.12
C ALA A 81 12.94 -9.85 0.37
N ARG A 82 12.48 -8.90 -0.46
CA ARG A 82 12.37 -7.49 -0.09
C ARG A 82 11.40 -7.28 1.07
N SER A 83 10.24 -7.93 1.04
CA SER A 83 9.24 -7.82 2.10
C SER A 83 9.76 -8.38 3.44
N ALA A 84 10.50 -9.48 3.41
CA ALA A 84 11.11 -10.05 4.61
C ALA A 84 12.15 -9.10 5.25
N GLU A 85 12.97 -8.43 4.42
CA GLU A 85 13.95 -7.46 4.88
C GLU A 85 13.27 -6.18 5.44
N GLU A 86 12.27 -5.63 4.74
CA GLU A 86 11.48 -4.49 5.22
C GLU A 86 10.80 -4.82 6.56
N LYS A 87 10.25 -6.01 6.71
CA LYS A 87 9.65 -6.48 7.98
C LYS A 87 10.67 -6.51 9.10
N ARG A 88 11.88 -7.04 8.87
CA ARG A 88 12.96 -7.08 9.86
C ARG A 88 13.39 -5.68 10.29
N GLN A 89 13.47 -4.74 9.35
CA GLN A 89 13.79 -3.34 9.64
C GLN A 89 12.72 -2.68 10.50
N LEU A 90 11.44 -2.88 10.16
CA LEU A 90 10.31 -2.37 10.94
C LEU A 90 10.27 -2.96 12.35
N GLU A 91 10.52 -4.26 12.50
CA GLU A 91 10.63 -4.91 13.82
C GLU A 91 11.77 -4.29 14.65
N GLY A 92 12.91 -3.97 14.03
CA GLY A 92 14.01 -3.26 14.68
C GLY A 92 13.63 -1.85 15.16
N VAL A 93 12.94 -1.08 14.32
CA VAL A 93 12.45 0.27 14.69
C VAL A 93 11.43 0.20 15.82
N ILE A 94 10.51 -0.77 15.77
CA ILE A 94 9.51 -0.98 16.83
C ILE A 94 10.20 -1.29 18.16
N ALA A 95 11.19 -2.19 18.16
CA ALA A 95 11.93 -2.53 19.37
C ALA A 95 12.69 -1.32 19.97
N ASP A 96 13.35 -0.53 19.12
CA ASP A 96 14.03 0.70 19.54
C ASP A 96 13.06 1.74 20.13
N LEU A 97 11.92 1.97 19.46
CA LEU A 97 10.88 2.88 19.95
C LEU A 97 10.27 2.39 21.26
N GLN A 98 9.98 1.09 21.40
CA GLN A 98 9.48 0.51 22.64
C GLN A 98 10.48 0.66 23.79
N SER A 99 11.77 0.49 23.51
CA SER A 99 12.82 0.72 24.52
C SER A 99 12.89 2.18 24.96
N LYS A 100 12.70 3.13 24.04
CA LYS A 100 12.70 4.58 24.34
C LYS A 100 11.44 5.05 25.04
N LEU A 101 10.32 4.36 24.84
CA LEU A 101 9.03 4.64 25.46
C LEU A 101 8.80 3.83 26.74
N ALA A 102 9.81 3.11 27.23
CA ALA A 102 9.71 2.38 28.48
C ALA A 102 9.42 3.36 29.63
N PRO A 103 8.37 3.13 30.43
CA PRO A 103 8.03 4.02 31.54
C PRO A 103 9.16 4.14 32.55
N ALA A 104 9.36 5.34 33.09
CA ALA A 104 10.30 5.54 34.18
C ALA A 104 9.75 4.95 35.49
N ALA A 105 10.61 4.53 36.41
CA ALA A 105 10.19 3.92 37.67
C ALA A 105 9.36 4.87 38.57
N ASP A 106 9.56 6.17 38.39
CA ASP A 106 8.86 7.26 39.07
C ASP A 106 7.70 7.84 38.24
N GLU A 107 7.34 7.22 37.12
CA GLU A 107 6.26 7.69 36.26
C GLU A 107 4.89 7.50 36.95
N GLY A 108 4.25 8.62 37.27
CA GLY A 108 2.90 8.63 37.85
C GLY A 108 1.81 8.25 36.83
N ALA A 109 0.71 7.69 37.32
CA ALA A 109 -0.43 7.27 36.48
C ALA A 109 -1.04 8.40 35.62
N GLU A 110 -0.88 9.67 36.02
CA GLU A 110 -1.32 10.83 35.24
C GLU A 110 -0.44 11.07 34.00
N ILE A 111 0.87 10.83 34.11
CA ILE A 111 1.83 11.00 33.01
C ILE A 111 1.65 9.86 31.99
N SER A 112 1.41 8.64 32.49
CA SER A 112 1.19 7.46 31.65
C SER A 112 -0.08 7.55 30.77
N LYS A 113 -1.06 8.40 31.14
CA LYS A 113 -2.26 8.68 30.33
C LYS A 113 -1.98 9.60 29.15
N MET A 114 -0.83 10.26 29.09
CA MET A 114 -0.50 11.18 28.01
C MET A 114 -0.03 10.39 26.79
N VAL A 115 -0.83 10.41 25.73
CA VAL A 115 -0.56 9.66 24.50
C VAL A 115 0.16 10.49 23.44
N SER A 116 0.36 11.79 23.69
CA SER A 116 0.97 12.70 22.73
C SER A 116 1.83 13.79 23.38
N ARG A 117 2.79 14.31 22.60
CA ARG A 117 3.56 15.52 22.98
C ARG A 117 2.65 16.72 23.25
N ALA A 118 1.51 16.81 22.56
CA ALA A 118 0.57 17.91 22.76
C ALA A 118 -0.07 17.85 24.16
N ASP A 119 -0.38 16.65 24.66
CA ASP A 119 -0.93 16.45 26.00
C ASP A 119 0.10 16.83 27.07
N LEU A 120 1.35 16.41 26.89
CA LEU A 120 2.46 16.79 27.77
C LEU A 120 2.64 18.32 27.83
N VAL A 121 2.66 18.99 26.68
CA VAL A 121 2.83 20.46 26.64
C VAL A 121 1.65 21.18 27.31
N LYS A 122 0.41 20.69 27.13
CA LYS A 122 -0.76 21.25 27.82
C LYS A 122 -0.64 21.10 29.33
N GLU A 123 -0.24 19.93 29.81
CA GLU A 123 -0.09 19.67 31.24
C GLU A 123 1.02 20.52 31.86
N ILE A 124 2.18 20.66 31.18
CA ILE A 124 3.26 21.55 31.63
C ILE A 124 2.76 22.99 31.77
N LYS A 125 2.00 23.51 30.80
CA LYS A 125 1.42 24.85 30.88
C LYS A 125 0.45 24.97 32.06
N ARG A 126 -0.40 23.97 32.28
CA ARG A 126 -1.34 23.92 33.41
C ARG A 126 -0.62 23.94 34.76
N GLN A 127 0.38 23.08 34.93
CA GLN A 127 1.21 22.98 36.14
C GLN A 127 1.96 24.29 36.42
N ARG A 128 2.59 24.91 35.41
CA ARG A 128 3.25 26.21 35.54
C ARG A 128 2.27 27.29 36.01
N GLY A 129 1.06 27.33 35.45
CA GLY A 129 0.02 28.27 35.87
C GLY A 129 -0.42 28.07 37.32
N LEU A 130 -0.62 26.81 37.73
CA LEU A 130 -0.96 26.48 39.13
C LEU A 130 0.14 26.86 40.11
N MET A 131 1.40 26.59 39.78
CA MET A 131 2.55 26.96 40.59
C MET A 131 2.60 28.48 40.83
N LEU A 132 2.48 29.27 39.76
CA LEU A 132 2.45 30.73 39.84
C LEU A 132 1.27 31.23 40.70
N ALA A 133 0.07 30.68 40.49
CA ALA A 133 -1.10 31.03 41.29
C ALA A 133 -0.91 30.70 42.79
N SER A 134 -0.34 29.54 43.10
CA SER A 134 -0.03 29.13 44.47
C SER A 134 1.01 30.03 45.12
N MET A 135 2.05 30.44 44.40
CA MET A 135 3.06 31.39 44.89
C MET A 135 2.46 32.76 45.19
N VAL A 136 1.66 33.31 44.26
CA VAL A 136 0.96 34.59 44.45
C VAL A 136 0.01 34.52 45.63
N HIS A 137 -0.72 33.41 45.80
CA HIS A 137 -1.59 33.21 46.94
C HIS A 137 -0.80 33.17 48.26
N GLY A 138 0.27 32.36 48.32
CA GLY A 138 1.14 32.23 49.49
C GLY A 138 1.75 33.58 49.89
N TRP A 139 2.21 34.37 48.92
CA TRP A 139 2.72 35.72 49.14
C TRP A 139 1.66 36.65 49.73
N LYS A 140 0.48 36.73 49.09
CA LYS A 140 -0.61 37.60 49.56
C LYS A 140 -1.05 37.23 50.98
N ASN A 141 -1.12 35.93 51.25
CA ASN A 141 -1.42 35.41 52.58
C ASN A 141 -0.32 35.79 53.59
N ALA A 142 0.96 35.66 53.23
CA ALA A 142 2.07 36.08 54.11
C ALA A 142 2.02 37.58 54.42
N ILE A 143 1.76 38.45 53.44
CA ILE A 143 1.56 39.89 53.68
C ILE A 143 0.39 40.13 54.64
N ALA A 144 -0.74 39.45 54.44
CA ALA A 144 -1.90 39.59 55.30
C ALA A 144 -1.58 39.18 56.75
N GLN A 145 -0.88 38.06 56.93
CA GLN A 145 -0.41 37.60 58.24
C GLN A 145 0.54 38.62 58.88
N LEU A 146 1.50 39.17 58.12
CA LEU A 146 2.44 40.18 58.59
C LEU A 146 1.76 41.49 59.03
N ARG A 147 0.71 41.92 58.33
CA ARG A 147 -0.08 43.09 58.73
C ARG A 147 -0.84 42.88 60.04
N VAL A 148 -1.33 41.66 60.29
CA VAL A 148 -2.02 41.33 61.55
C VAL A 148 -1.05 41.36 62.73
N VAL A 149 0.14 40.79 62.59
CA VAL A 149 1.12 40.74 63.69
C VAL A 149 1.85 42.07 63.91
N ASN A 150 1.89 42.95 62.91
CA ASN A 150 2.47 44.29 63.00
C ASN A 150 1.40 45.40 62.99
N ALA A 151 0.25 45.20 63.65
CA ALA A 151 -0.88 46.12 63.56
C ALA A 151 -0.57 47.57 63.99
N GLU A 152 0.43 47.80 64.85
CA GLU A 152 0.85 49.13 65.31
C GLU A 152 1.83 49.85 64.37
N ARG A 153 2.43 49.12 63.41
CA ARG A 153 3.40 49.65 62.45
C ARG A 153 2.99 49.20 61.05
N ASP A 154 2.48 50.12 60.23
CA ASP A 154 2.10 49.81 58.85
C ASP A 154 3.26 49.14 58.09
N LEU A 155 2.91 48.07 57.35
CA LEU A 155 3.87 47.33 56.54
C LEU A 155 4.12 48.07 55.23
N ILE A 156 5.33 48.62 55.05
CA ILE A 156 5.74 49.24 53.79
C ILE A 156 6.00 48.13 52.77
N THR A 157 5.14 48.04 51.77
CA THR A 157 5.29 47.07 50.66
C THR A 157 5.72 47.72 49.35
N GLU A 158 5.83 49.05 49.33
CA GLU A 158 6.26 49.81 48.17
C GLU A 158 7.74 49.50 47.85
N GLY A 159 8.05 49.27 46.58
CA GLY A 159 9.39 48.89 46.13
C GLY A 159 9.76 47.41 46.31
N ILE A 160 8.90 46.59 46.94
CA ILE A 160 9.12 45.15 47.00
C ILE A 160 8.97 44.56 45.58
N HIS A 161 9.99 43.83 45.15
CA HIS A 161 10.03 43.18 43.85
C HIS A 161 10.53 41.74 44.00
N LYS A 162 10.02 40.82 43.19
CA LYS A 162 10.40 39.39 43.25
C LYS A 162 11.89 39.15 42.96
N LEU A 163 12.52 40.05 42.21
CA LEU A 163 13.95 40.01 41.88
C LEU A 163 14.82 40.79 42.87
N LYS A 164 14.23 41.51 43.84
CA LYS A 164 14.98 42.31 44.82
C LYS A 164 15.19 41.52 46.12
N ARG A 165 16.36 41.69 46.73
CA ARG A 165 16.68 41.17 48.07
C ARG A 165 17.10 42.29 49.01
N VAL A 166 17.08 42.02 50.31
CA VAL A 166 17.52 42.98 51.32
C VAL A 166 19.03 42.85 51.52
N GLU A 167 19.78 43.92 51.27
CA GLU A 167 21.20 44.07 51.60
C GLU A 167 21.39 45.33 52.45
N ASN A 168 21.98 45.20 53.63
CA ASN A 168 22.22 46.32 54.56
C ASN A 168 20.98 47.19 54.84
N GLY A 169 19.79 46.58 54.83
CA GLY A 169 18.52 47.28 55.06
C GLY A 169 17.93 47.98 53.83
N GLN A 170 18.51 47.82 52.64
CA GLN A 170 18.00 48.34 51.37
C GLN A 170 17.58 47.21 50.43
N LEU A 171 16.55 47.44 49.62
CA LEU A 171 16.15 46.53 48.56
C LEU A 171 17.02 46.79 47.33
N VAL A 172 17.76 45.77 46.92
CA VAL A 172 18.67 45.82 45.77
C VAL A 172 18.39 44.66 44.83
N ILE A 173 18.61 44.87 43.52
CA ILE A 173 18.60 43.79 42.53
C ILE A 173 19.97 43.12 42.55
N PRO A 174 20.05 41.81 42.87
CA PRO A 174 21.25 41.03 42.69
C PRO A 174 21.75 41.05 41.25
N GLU A 175 23.07 41.01 41.06
CA GLU A 175 23.69 41.00 39.72
C GLU A 175 23.09 39.94 38.79
N GLU A 176 22.87 38.75 39.34
CA GLU A 176 22.32 37.58 38.65
C GLU A 176 20.89 37.77 38.10
N TYR A 177 20.17 38.78 38.58
CA TYR A 177 18.82 39.11 38.12
C TYR A 177 18.72 40.41 37.32
N ARG A 178 19.84 41.12 37.09
CA ARG A 178 19.81 42.38 36.32
C ARG A 178 19.31 42.18 34.89
N GLU A 179 19.74 41.12 34.21
CA GLU A 179 19.30 40.83 32.84
C GLU A 179 17.82 40.49 32.79
N MET A 180 17.33 39.73 33.77
CA MET A 180 15.92 39.33 33.85
C MET A 180 15.00 40.52 34.17
N GLU A 181 15.45 41.47 34.99
CA GLU A 181 14.70 42.70 35.24
C GLU A 181 14.58 43.56 33.96
N LEU A 182 15.66 43.69 33.18
CA LEU A 182 15.64 44.41 31.91
C LEU A 182 14.75 43.73 30.85
N GLU A 183 14.62 42.40 30.90
CA GLU A 183 13.69 41.67 30.03
C GLU A 183 12.24 41.85 30.48
N GLU A 184 11.95 41.85 31.78
CA GLU A 184 10.61 42.11 32.31
C GLU A 184 10.15 43.55 32.03
N GLU A 185 11.02 44.55 32.20
CA GLU A 185 10.69 45.94 31.89
C GLU A 185 10.32 46.13 30.41
N LYS A 186 11.03 45.46 29.49
CA LYS A 186 10.71 45.51 28.05
C LYS A 186 9.40 44.82 27.71
N LEU A 187 9.12 43.69 28.35
CA LEU A 187 7.86 42.96 28.15
C LEU A 187 6.65 43.76 28.64
N ASP A 188 6.80 44.50 29.74
CA ASP A 188 5.75 45.38 30.26
C ASP A 188 5.57 46.65 29.41
N GLU A 189 6.60 47.12 28.69
CA GLU A 189 6.50 48.21 27.71
C GLU A 189 5.85 47.80 26.37
N GLU A 190 5.90 46.51 26.02
CA GLU A 190 5.37 45.97 24.76
C GLU A 190 3.93 45.40 24.88
N ALA A 191 3.35 45.36 26.08
CA ALA A 191 2.01 44.81 26.39
C ALA A 191 0.91 45.88 26.55
#